data_AF-A0A7K5KML4-F1
#
_entry.id   AF-A0A7K5KML4-F1
#
_cell.length_a   1.000
_cell.length_b   1.000
_cell.length_c   1.000
_cell.angle_alpha   90.00
_cell.angle_beta   90.00
_cell.angle_gamma   90.00
#
_symmetry.space_group_name_H-M   'P 1'
#
loop_
_entity.id
_entity.type
_entity.pdbx_description
1 polymer ?
#
loop_
_entity_poly.entity_id
_entity_poly.type
_entity_poly.pdbx_seq_one_letter_code
_entity_poly.pdbx_strand_id
1 'polypeptide(L)'
;MENNIQMIQADTFRHLHHLEVLQLGRNAIRQIEVGAFNGLASLNTLELFDNWLTVIPSGAFEYLSKLRELWLRNNPIESIPSYAFNRVPSLMRLDLGELKKLEYISEGAFEGLYNLKYLNLGMCNIKDMPNLTPLVGLEELEMSGNNFPEIKPGSFHGLKSLKKLWIMNSQINLIERNAFDDLTALVELNLAHNNLSSLPHDLFAPLRYLVELHLHHNPWDCDCDILWLSWWLREYIPTNSTCCGRCHAPLHMRGRFLVEVDQTSFQCSAPFIMDAPMDLNISEGRVAELKCRTPSMSSVRWLLPNGTVLSHASSHPRISVLNDGTLNFSHVLLTDTGVYTCMVTNVAGNSNASAYLNVSTAELNTSNYSFFTTVTVETTEISPED
;
A
#
# COMPACT_ATOMS: atom_id res chain seq x y z
N MET A 1 -29.49 -22.88 -0.16
CA MET A 1 -29.81 -24.09 0.61
C MET A 1 -28.71 -24.21 1.65
N GLU A 2 -29.07 -24.22 2.93
CA GLU A 2 -28.11 -24.39 4.03
C GLU A 2 -28.03 -25.87 4.37
N ASN A 3 -26.81 -26.40 4.46
CA ASN A 3 -26.53 -27.77 4.90
C ASN A 3 -25.68 -27.70 6.18
N ASN A 4 -25.54 -28.82 6.89
CA ASN A 4 -24.78 -28.91 8.15
C ASN A 4 -23.53 -29.81 8.00
N ILE A 5 -22.87 -29.74 6.83
CA ILE A 5 -21.66 -30.54 6.56
C ILE A 5 -20.51 -30.01 7.41
N GLN A 6 -19.88 -30.87 8.20
CA GLN A 6 -18.82 -30.47 9.15
C GLN A 6 -17.40 -30.82 8.70
N MET A 7 -17.27 -31.85 7.87
CA MET A 7 -15.99 -32.37 7.42
C MET A 7 -16.10 -32.86 5.98
N ILE A 8 -15.06 -32.60 5.19
CA ILE A 8 -14.89 -33.19 3.85
C ILE A 8 -13.74 -34.20 3.94
N GLN A 9 -14.07 -35.47 3.73
CA GLN A 9 -13.11 -36.57 3.78
C GLN A 9 -12.32 -36.69 2.48
N ALA A 10 -11.15 -37.34 2.55
CA ALA A 10 -10.34 -37.67 1.38
C ALA A 10 -11.16 -38.41 0.31
N ASP A 11 -10.90 -38.13 -0.96
CA ASP A 11 -11.54 -38.79 -2.10
C ASP A 11 -13.08 -38.68 -2.18
N THR A 12 -13.74 -37.84 -1.39
CA THR A 12 -15.21 -37.65 -1.41
C THR A 12 -15.76 -37.41 -2.83
N PHE A 13 -15.01 -36.70 -3.67
CA PHE A 13 -15.42 -36.33 -5.03
C PHE A 13 -14.63 -37.04 -6.14
N ARG A 14 -13.93 -38.13 -5.82
CA ARG A 14 -12.91 -38.76 -6.68
C ARG A 14 -13.33 -39.05 -8.12
N HIS A 15 -14.59 -39.37 -8.34
CA HIS A 15 -15.10 -39.77 -9.66
C HIS A 15 -15.75 -38.62 -10.45
N LEU A 16 -15.81 -37.41 -9.89
CA LEU A 16 -16.49 -36.25 -10.49
C LEU A 16 -15.57 -35.47 -11.44
N HIS A 17 -14.98 -36.15 -12.42
CA HIS A 17 -13.94 -35.59 -13.30
C HIS A 17 -14.39 -34.41 -14.18
N HIS A 18 -15.71 -34.26 -14.41
CA HIS A 18 -16.30 -33.19 -15.20
C HIS A 18 -16.86 -32.05 -14.35
N LEU A 19 -16.75 -32.12 -13.03
CA LEU A 19 -17.28 -31.07 -12.16
C LEU A 19 -16.44 -29.80 -12.31
N GLU A 20 -17.09 -28.70 -12.68
CA GLU A 20 -16.45 -27.39 -12.88
C GLU A 20 -16.68 -26.44 -11.70
N VAL A 21 -17.85 -26.52 -11.06
CA VAL A 21 -18.24 -25.67 -9.93
C VAL A 21 -18.63 -26.55 -8.76
N LEU A 22 -17.98 -26.36 -7.62
CA LEU A 22 -18.30 -27.04 -6.37
C LEU A 22 -18.69 -26.01 -5.31
N GLN A 23 -19.97 -26.02 -4.93
CA GLN A 23 -20.54 -25.11 -3.94
C GLN A 23 -20.64 -25.79 -2.58
N LEU A 24 -19.75 -25.39 -1.66
CA LEU A 24 -19.71 -25.83 -0.27
C LEU A 24 -19.87 -24.65 0.70
N GLY A 25 -20.26 -23.48 0.21
CA GLY A 25 -20.52 -22.30 1.03
C GLY A 25 -21.73 -22.48 1.94
N ARG A 26 -21.80 -21.69 3.03
CA ARG A 26 -22.89 -21.72 4.03
C ARG A 26 -23.14 -23.13 4.59
N ASN A 27 -22.06 -23.71 5.10
CA ASN A 27 -22.06 -25.00 5.78
C ASN A 27 -21.41 -24.86 7.17
N ALA A 28 -21.16 -26.00 7.80
CA ALA A 28 -20.57 -26.13 9.12
C ALA A 28 -19.11 -26.63 9.04
N ILE A 29 -18.42 -26.45 7.91
CA ILE A 29 -17.16 -27.15 7.62
C ILE A 29 -16.06 -26.61 8.51
N ARG A 30 -15.46 -27.48 9.31
CA ARG A 30 -14.33 -27.19 10.20
C ARG A 30 -13.02 -27.78 9.70
N GLN A 31 -13.10 -28.89 8.97
CA GLN A 31 -11.94 -29.66 8.55
C GLN A 31 -12.12 -30.16 7.12
N ILE A 32 -11.06 -30.05 6.34
CA ILE A 32 -10.95 -30.60 4.99
C ILE A 32 -9.67 -31.45 4.98
N GLU A 33 -9.81 -32.74 4.70
CA GLU A 33 -8.69 -33.66 4.66
C GLU A 33 -7.80 -33.43 3.44
N VAL A 34 -6.53 -33.83 3.53
CA VAL A 34 -5.61 -33.85 2.39
C VAL A 34 -6.19 -34.80 1.33
N GLY A 35 -6.22 -34.36 0.06
CA GLY A 35 -6.81 -35.13 -1.03
C GLY A 35 -8.36 -35.17 -1.03
N ALA A 36 -9.04 -34.35 -0.22
CA ALA A 36 -10.51 -34.22 -0.26
C ALA A 36 -11.05 -33.91 -1.67
N PHE A 37 -10.29 -33.15 -2.46
CA PHE A 37 -10.65 -32.70 -3.80
C PHE A 37 -9.98 -33.51 -4.93
N ASN A 38 -9.44 -34.70 -4.62
CA ASN A 38 -8.84 -35.57 -5.62
C ASN A 38 -9.82 -35.90 -6.76
N GLY A 39 -9.28 -36.07 -7.97
CA GLY A 39 -10.08 -36.45 -9.15
C GLY A 39 -10.85 -35.30 -9.81
N LEU A 40 -10.93 -34.13 -9.18
CA LEU A 40 -11.61 -32.93 -9.69
C LEU A 40 -10.79 -32.17 -10.75
N ALA A 41 -10.40 -32.87 -11.82
CA ALA A 41 -9.52 -32.35 -12.87
C ALA A 41 -10.11 -31.20 -13.71
N SER A 42 -11.42 -31.01 -13.67
CA SER A 42 -12.12 -29.92 -14.39
C SER A 42 -12.54 -28.76 -13.50
N LEU A 43 -12.26 -28.82 -12.20
CA LEU A 43 -12.75 -27.84 -11.25
C LEU A 43 -12.16 -26.46 -11.54
N ASN A 44 -13.06 -25.49 -11.70
CA ASN A 44 -12.77 -24.11 -12.02
C ASN A 44 -13.07 -23.20 -10.82
N THR A 45 -14.22 -23.42 -10.17
CA THR A 45 -14.68 -22.61 -9.04
C THR A 45 -14.94 -23.47 -7.81
N LEU A 46 -14.32 -23.10 -6.69
CA LEU A 46 -14.53 -23.72 -5.39
C LEU A 46 -15.03 -22.68 -4.38
N GLU A 47 -16.25 -22.86 -3.91
CA GLU A 47 -16.86 -21.99 -2.92
C GLU A 47 -16.84 -22.64 -1.53
N LEU A 48 -16.11 -22.04 -0.58
CA LEU A 48 -15.97 -22.46 0.82
C LEU A 48 -16.33 -21.33 1.80
N PHE A 49 -17.01 -20.29 1.32
CA PHE A 49 -17.39 -19.14 2.13
C PHE A 49 -18.43 -19.44 3.20
N ASP A 50 -18.52 -18.61 4.24
CA ASP A 50 -19.47 -18.79 5.35
C ASP A 50 -19.37 -20.21 5.96
N ASN A 51 -18.17 -20.62 6.38
CA ASN A 51 -17.88 -21.90 7.05
C ASN A 51 -17.13 -21.67 8.39
N TRP A 52 -16.62 -22.74 9.01
CA TRP A 52 -15.91 -22.70 10.30
C TRP A 52 -14.44 -23.14 10.18
N LEU A 53 -13.80 -22.85 9.05
CA LEU A 53 -12.38 -23.13 8.84
C LEU A 53 -11.53 -22.17 9.68
N THR A 54 -10.71 -22.70 10.58
CA THR A 54 -9.74 -21.91 11.37
C THR A 54 -8.38 -21.76 10.70
N VAL A 55 -8.10 -22.61 9.71
CA VAL A 55 -6.85 -22.63 8.94
C VAL A 55 -7.13 -22.82 7.46
N ILE A 56 -6.24 -22.32 6.60
CA ILE A 56 -6.27 -22.60 5.17
C ILE A 56 -5.83 -24.05 4.95
N PRO A 57 -6.63 -24.91 4.30
CA PRO A 57 -6.29 -26.32 4.08
C PRO A 57 -5.37 -26.47 2.85
N SER A 58 -4.14 -25.94 2.90
CA SER A 58 -3.22 -25.91 1.75
C SER A 58 -2.99 -27.27 1.09
N GLY A 59 -2.94 -28.34 1.89
CA GLY A 59 -2.78 -29.72 1.40
C GLY A 59 -4.01 -30.29 0.69
N ALA A 60 -5.20 -29.72 0.88
CA ALA A 60 -6.40 -30.17 0.18
C ALA A 60 -6.43 -29.69 -1.28
N PHE A 61 -5.70 -28.61 -1.62
CA PHE A 61 -5.68 -28.00 -2.95
C PHE A 61 -4.72 -28.68 -3.93
N GLU A 62 -4.24 -29.89 -3.61
CA GLU A 62 -3.28 -30.61 -4.45
C GLU A 62 -3.91 -30.99 -5.81
N TYR A 63 -3.13 -30.83 -6.89
CA TYR A 63 -3.50 -31.20 -8.27
C TYR A 63 -4.71 -30.49 -8.90
N LEU A 64 -5.21 -29.39 -8.31
CA LEU A 64 -6.30 -28.57 -8.87
C LEU A 64 -5.82 -27.59 -9.97
N SER A 65 -5.18 -28.13 -11.01
CA SER A 65 -4.50 -27.35 -12.07
C SER A 65 -5.40 -26.42 -12.91
N LYS A 66 -6.72 -26.63 -12.91
CA LYS A 66 -7.70 -25.79 -13.62
C LYS A 66 -8.42 -24.79 -12.73
N LEU A 67 -8.18 -24.83 -11.41
CA LEU A 67 -8.88 -23.95 -10.48
C LEU A 67 -8.53 -22.50 -10.77
N ARG A 68 -9.55 -21.67 -10.96
CA ARG A 68 -9.46 -20.23 -11.25
C ARG A 68 -10.00 -19.39 -10.12
N GLU A 69 -11.03 -19.87 -9.43
CA GLU A 69 -11.72 -19.10 -8.40
C GLU A 69 -11.81 -19.88 -7.09
N LEU A 70 -11.35 -19.24 -6.00
CA LEU A 70 -11.41 -19.79 -4.65
C LEU A 70 -12.02 -18.76 -3.71
N TRP A 71 -13.14 -19.12 -3.10
CA TRP A 71 -13.89 -18.25 -2.19
C TRP A 71 -13.81 -18.79 -0.77
N LEU A 72 -13.05 -18.12 0.09
CA LEU A 72 -12.84 -18.48 1.50
C LEU A 72 -13.38 -17.42 2.48
N ARG A 73 -14.07 -16.40 1.96
CA ARG A 73 -14.60 -15.29 2.75
C ARG A 73 -15.45 -15.73 3.95
N ASN A 74 -15.46 -14.90 4.99
CA ASN A 74 -16.26 -15.11 6.21
C ASN A 74 -16.04 -16.49 6.84
N ASN A 75 -14.77 -16.86 7.02
CA ASN A 75 -14.33 -17.98 7.83
C ASN A 75 -13.53 -17.47 9.05
N PRO A 76 -13.51 -18.21 10.17
CA PRO A 76 -12.72 -17.86 11.34
C PRO A 76 -11.23 -18.19 11.18
N ILE A 77 -10.64 -17.94 10.00
CA ILE A 77 -9.23 -18.23 9.71
C ILE A 77 -8.34 -17.31 10.55
N GLU A 78 -7.41 -17.90 11.29
CA GLU A 78 -6.54 -17.17 12.22
C GLU A 78 -5.23 -16.70 11.57
N SER A 79 -4.74 -17.41 10.57
CA SER A 79 -3.51 -17.04 9.88
C SER A 79 -3.45 -17.48 8.41
N ILE A 80 -2.66 -16.74 7.63
CA ILE A 80 -2.28 -17.09 6.26
C ILE A 80 -0.78 -17.43 6.25
N PRO A 81 -0.42 -18.73 6.27
CA PRO A 81 0.98 -19.16 6.35
C PRO A 81 1.72 -18.94 5.03
N SER A 82 3.05 -19.04 5.05
CA SER A 82 3.88 -18.97 3.84
C SER A 82 3.46 -20.04 2.83
N TYR A 83 3.46 -19.69 1.54
CA TYR A 83 3.11 -20.59 0.45
C TYR A 83 1.70 -21.21 0.55
N ALA A 84 0.76 -20.57 1.24
CA ALA A 84 -0.58 -21.11 1.55
C ALA A 84 -1.34 -21.62 0.31
N PHE A 85 -1.13 -20.98 -0.85
CA PHE A 85 -1.83 -21.27 -2.11
C PHE A 85 -0.89 -21.73 -3.23
N ASN A 86 0.37 -22.06 -2.94
CA ASN A 86 1.37 -22.36 -3.98
C ASN A 86 1.05 -23.60 -4.82
N ARG A 87 0.17 -24.48 -4.35
CA ARG A 87 -0.29 -25.69 -5.06
C ARG A 87 -1.32 -25.41 -6.14
N VAL A 88 -1.88 -24.19 -6.17
CA VAL A 88 -2.86 -23.73 -7.15
C VAL A 88 -2.40 -22.44 -7.84
N PRO A 89 -1.24 -22.47 -8.55
CA PRO A 89 -0.72 -21.29 -9.27
C PRO A 89 -1.61 -20.88 -10.46
N SER A 90 -2.62 -21.69 -10.77
CA SER A 90 -3.65 -21.49 -11.78
C SER A 90 -4.71 -20.45 -11.37
N LEU A 91 -4.78 -20.08 -10.09
CA LEU A 91 -5.79 -19.16 -9.56
C LEU A 91 -5.73 -17.79 -10.23
N MET A 92 -6.92 -17.24 -10.48
CA MET A 92 -7.14 -15.91 -11.04
C MET A 92 -7.93 -15.03 -10.08
N ARG A 93 -8.83 -15.60 -9.26
CA ARG A 93 -9.63 -14.87 -8.28
C ARG A 93 -9.55 -15.56 -6.93
N LEU A 94 -9.15 -14.81 -5.91
CA LEU A 94 -9.07 -15.29 -4.53
C LEU A 94 -9.81 -14.32 -3.62
N ASP A 95 -10.82 -14.83 -2.93
CA ASP A 95 -11.58 -14.06 -1.94
C ASP A 95 -11.32 -14.55 -0.53
N LEU A 96 -10.62 -13.73 0.24
CA LEU A 96 -10.29 -13.88 1.64
C LEU A 96 -10.91 -12.74 2.47
N GLY A 97 -12.05 -12.19 2.04
CA GLY A 97 -12.74 -11.13 2.77
C GLY A 97 -13.40 -11.61 4.07
N GLU A 98 -13.73 -10.68 4.96
CA GLU A 98 -14.44 -10.92 6.22
C GLU A 98 -13.76 -11.97 7.15
N LEU A 99 -12.44 -12.14 7.09
CA LEU A 99 -11.71 -13.00 8.04
C LEU A 99 -11.52 -12.28 9.37
N LYS A 100 -12.60 -12.16 10.14
CA LYS A 100 -12.66 -11.37 11.40
C LYS A 100 -11.76 -11.90 12.52
N LYS A 101 -11.22 -13.11 12.37
CA LYS A 101 -10.30 -13.77 13.30
C LYS A 101 -8.85 -13.77 12.81
N LEU A 102 -8.55 -13.12 11.69
CA LEU A 102 -7.21 -13.10 11.12
C LEU A 102 -6.28 -12.28 12.01
N GLU A 103 -5.21 -12.92 12.47
CA GLU A 103 -4.20 -12.31 13.35
C GLU A 103 -2.86 -12.15 12.62
N TYR A 104 -2.54 -13.04 11.68
CA TYR A 104 -1.23 -13.08 11.03
C TYR A 104 -1.29 -13.39 9.53
N ILE A 105 -0.56 -12.61 8.73
CA ILE A 105 -0.30 -12.87 7.32
C ILE A 105 1.22 -12.97 7.15
N SER A 106 1.68 -14.09 6.61
CA SER A 106 3.10 -14.29 6.33
C SER A 106 3.59 -13.43 5.15
N GLU A 107 4.85 -12.97 5.19
CA GLU A 107 5.51 -12.30 4.06
C GLU A 107 5.51 -13.13 2.76
N GLY A 108 5.53 -14.46 2.89
CA GLY A 108 5.43 -15.39 1.76
C GLY A 108 4.04 -15.95 1.52
N ALA A 109 2.98 -15.37 2.09
CA ALA A 109 1.62 -15.90 2.05
C ALA A 109 1.09 -16.13 0.62
N PHE A 110 1.38 -15.17 -0.27
CA PHE A 110 0.87 -15.13 -1.64
C PHE A 110 1.88 -15.63 -2.68
N GLU A 111 2.97 -16.27 -2.25
CA GLU A 111 3.95 -16.87 -3.15
C GLU A 111 3.34 -17.97 -4.04
N GLY A 112 3.72 -17.97 -5.31
CA GLY A 112 3.22 -18.91 -6.32
C GLY A 112 1.96 -18.46 -7.08
N LEU A 113 1.31 -17.36 -6.66
CA LEU A 113 0.06 -16.85 -7.27
C LEU A 113 0.31 -15.91 -8.47
N TYR A 114 1.17 -16.32 -9.41
CA TYR A 114 1.62 -15.46 -10.51
C TYR A 114 0.52 -15.04 -11.50
N ASN A 115 -0.57 -15.81 -11.59
CA ASN A 115 -1.69 -15.56 -12.50
C ASN A 115 -2.87 -14.84 -11.85
N LEU A 116 -2.77 -14.49 -10.56
CA LEU A 116 -3.86 -13.89 -9.82
C LEU A 116 -4.20 -12.51 -10.38
N LYS A 117 -5.49 -12.27 -10.62
CA LYS A 117 -6.05 -11.04 -11.18
C LYS A 117 -6.90 -10.28 -10.17
N TYR A 118 -7.57 -10.99 -9.27
CA TYR A 118 -8.43 -10.43 -8.24
C TYR A 118 -8.04 -10.98 -6.88
N LEU A 119 -7.83 -10.09 -5.92
CA LEU A 119 -7.63 -10.41 -4.51
C LEU A 119 -8.57 -9.57 -3.65
N ASN A 120 -9.29 -10.23 -2.75
CA ASN A 120 -10.08 -9.57 -1.72
C ASN A 120 -9.54 -9.92 -0.33
N LEU A 121 -9.15 -8.89 0.41
CA LEU A 121 -8.74 -8.92 1.82
C LEU A 121 -9.53 -7.88 2.64
N GLY A 122 -10.72 -7.51 2.17
CA GLY A 122 -11.58 -6.54 2.83
C GLY A 122 -12.19 -7.08 4.13
N MET A 123 -12.44 -6.19 5.10
CA MET A 123 -13.06 -6.52 6.39
C MET A 123 -12.31 -7.60 7.20
N CYS A 124 -10.98 -7.63 7.09
CA CYS A 124 -10.11 -8.57 7.79
C CYS A 124 -9.41 -7.97 9.03
N ASN A 125 -9.70 -6.71 9.36
CA ASN A 125 -9.10 -5.98 10.47
C ASN A 125 -7.55 -5.90 10.39
N ILE A 126 -7.03 -5.86 9.17
CA ILE A 126 -5.58 -5.79 8.89
C ILE A 126 -5.07 -4.40 9.28
N LYS A 127 -3.92 -4.35 9.98
CA LYS A 127 -3.27 -3.10 10.41
C LYS A 127 -2.11 -2.67 9.52
N ASP A 128 -1.32 -3.65 9.09
CA ASP A 128 -0.14 -3.45 8.25
C ASP A 128 -0.36 -4.05 6.86
N MET A 129 0.09 -3.37 5.82
CA MET A 129 -0.05 -3.86 4.44
C MET A 129 0.74 -5.16 4.26
N PRO A 130 0.11 -6.26 3.80
CA PRO A 130 0.80 -7.51 3.56
C PRO A 130 1.73 -7.38 2.34
N ASN A 131 2.71 -8.28 2.24
CA ASN A 131 3.56 -8.34 1.04
C ASN A 131 2.78 -8.85 -0.18
N LEU A 132 2.50 -7.94 -1.12
CA LEU A 132 1.81 -8.23 -2.37
C LEU A 132 2.75 -8.30 -3.58
N THR A 133 4.06 -8.15 -3.38
CA THR A 133 5.06 -8.15 -4.47
C THR A 133 5.03 -9.42 -5.36
N PRO A 134 4.68 -10.63 -4.88
CA PRO A 134 4.57 -11.80 -5.75
C PRO A 134 3.41 -11.71 -6.77
N LEU A 135 2.41 -10.86 -6.53
CA LEU A 135 1.19 -10.73 -7.32
C LEU A 135 1.37 -9.80 -8.53
N VAL A 136 2.40 -10.04 -9.33
CA VAL A 136 2.81 -9.17 -10.45
C VAL A 136 1.73 -8.94 -11.52
N GLY A 137 0.78 -9.88 -11.63
CA GLY A 137 -0.32 -9.86 -12.59
C GLY A 137 -1.63 -9.29 -12.06
N LEU A 138 -1.68 -8.83 -10.80
CA LEU A 138 -2.91 -8.41 -10.12
C LEU A 138 -3.54 -7.18 -10.80
N GLU A 139 -4.85 -7.22 -11.00
CA GLU A 139 -5.61 -6.17 -11.69
C GLU A 139 -6.64 -5.50 -10.77
N GLU A 140 -7.20 -6.23 -9.81
CA GLU A 140 -8.21 -5.75 -8.88
C GLU A 140 -7.84 -6.13 -7.45
N LEU A 141 -7.80 -5.14 -6.56
CA LEU A 141 -7.46 -5.31 -5.15
C LEU A 141 -8.52 -4.65 -4.26
N GLU A 142 -9.18 -5.46 -3.45
CA GLU A 142 -10.15 -5.03 -2.42
C GLU A 142 -9.51 -5.12 -1.03
N MET A 143 -9.34 -3.97 -0.38
CA MET A 143 -8.74 -3.81 0.96
C MET A 143 -9.64 -3.00 1.91
N SER A 144 -10.89 -2.74 1.53
CA SER A 144 -11.82 -1.89 2.29
C SER A 144 -12.20 -2.50 3.64
N GLY A 145 -12.50 -1.67 4.63
CA GLY A 145 -12.90 -2.11 5.97
C GLY A 145 -11.76 -2.69 6.82
N ASN A 146 -10.52 -2.27 6.56
CA ASN A 146 -9.35 -2.59 7.37
C ASN A 146 -8.93 -1.38 8.24
N ASN A 147 -7.72 -1.38 8.80
CA ASN A 147 -7.25 -0.32 9.68
C ASN A 147 -5.85 0.18 9.27
N PHE A 148 -5.80 0.94 8.18
CA PHE A 148 -4.58 1.51 7.62
C PHE A 148 -4.52 3.01 7.93
N PRO A 149 -3.89 3.45 9.04
CA PRO A 149 -3.83 4.88 9.37
C PRO A 149 -3.04 5.68 8.32
N GLU A 150 -2.04 5.04 7.71
CA GLU A 150 -1.12 5.65 6.74
C GLU A 150 -0.91 4.74 5.52
N ILE A 151 -0.82 5.34 4.34
CA ILE A 151 -0.43 4.66 3.10
C ILE A 151 0.95 5.17 2.65
N LYS A 152 1.89 4.24 2.45
CA LYS A 152 3.29 4.52 2.10
C LYS A 152 3.60 4.11 0.65
N PRO A 153 4.67 4.63 0.02
CA PRO A 153 5.06 4.17 -1.32
C PRO A 153 5.36 2.67 -1.42
N GLY A 154 5.86 2.07 -0.34
CA GLY A 154 6.13 0.63 -0.29
C GLY A 154 4.86 -0.24 -0.24
N SER A 155 3.70 0.32 0.13
CA SER A 155 2.46 -0.44 0.37
C SER A 155 1.96 -1.18 -0.87
N PHE A 156 2.20 -0.64 -2.07
CA PHE A 156 1.75 -1.23 -3.34
C PHE A 156 2.90 -1.48 -4.32
N HIS A 157 4.12 -1.60 -3.79
CA HIS A 157 5.30 -1.77 -4.62
C HIS A 157 5.17 -2.98 -5.55
N GLY A 158 5.52 -2.78 -6.82
CA GLY A 158 5.48 -3.85 -7.83
C GLY A 158 4.11 -4.15 -8.45
N LEU A 159 3.01 -3.57 -7.95
CA LEU A 159 1.65 -3.77 -8.48
C LEU A 159 1.36 -2.95 -9.75
N LYS A 160 2.25 -3.02 -10.74
CA LYS A 160 2.20 -2.21 -11.98
C LYS A 160 1.02 -2.54 -12.89
N SER A 161 0.44 -3.73 -12.75
CA SER A 161 -0.72 -4.20 -13.53
C SER A 161 -2.05 -3.81 -12.91
N LEU A 162 -2.05 -3.22 -11.70
CA LEU A 162 -3.25 -2.96 -10.92
C LEU A 162 -4.09 -1.86 -11.59
N LYS A 163 -5.37 -2.17 -11.83
CA LYS A 163 -6.34 -1.29 -12.49
C LYS A 163 -7.36 -0.74 -11.50
N LYS A 164 -7.75 -1.52 -10.49
CA LYS A 164 -8.73 -1.12 -9.49
C LYS A 164 -8.20 -1.33 -8.09
N LEU A 165 -8.28 -0.29 -7.28
CA LEU A 165 -7.86 -0.29 -5.89
C LEU A 165 -8.97 0.28 -5.01
N TRP A 166 -9.53 -0.57 -4.15
CA TRP A 166 -10.55 -0.19 -3.19
C TRP A 166 -9.99 -0.24 -1.76
N ILE A 167 -9.98 0.92 -1.09
CA ILE A 167 -9.54 1.07 0.30
C ILE A 167 -10.52 1.98 1.05
N MET A 168 -11.81 1.67 0.93
CA MET A 168 -12.89 2.39 1.57
C MET A 168 -12.98 2.02 3.07
N ASN A 169 -13.45 2.92 3.93
CA ASN A 169 -13.69 2.63 5.36
C ASN A 169 -12.46 2.05 6.09
N SER A 170 -11.25 2.53 5.80
CA SER A 170 -10.00 1.94 6.32
C SER A 170 -9.23 2.81 7.31
N GLN A 171 -9.87 3.88 7.81
CA GLN A 171 -9.31 4.83 8.79
C GLN A 171 -8.03 5.55 8.32
N ILE A 172 -7.83 5.69 7.01
CA ILE A 172 -6.68 6.40 6.45
C ILE A 172 -6.78 7.88 6.84
N ASN A 173 -5.74 8.40 7.48
CA ASN A 173 -5.61 9.82 7.80
C ASN A 173 -4.44 10.51 7.07
N LEU A 174 -3.48 9.73 6.58
CA LEU A 174 -2.33 10.22 5.83
C LEU A 174 -2.03 9.33 4.62
N ILE A 175 -1.82 9.95 3.46
CA ILE A 175 -1.19 9.31 2.31
C ILE A 175 0.15 10.01 2.12
N GLU A 176 1.24 9.26 2.18
CA GLU A 176 2.59 9.81 2.02
C GLU A 176 2.86 10.24 0.57
N ARG A 177 3.90 11.07 0.40
CA ARG A 177 4.35 11.53 -0.92
C ARG A 177 4.65 10.33 -1.83
N ASN A 178 4.21 10.40 -3.08
CA ASN A 178 4.47 9.38 -4.10
C ASN A 178 3.90 7.98 -3.77
N ALA A 179 2.93 7.87 -2.85
CA ALA A 179 2.41 6.59 -2.39
C ALA A 179 1.83 5.69 -3.50
N PHE A 180 1.38 6.27 -4.61
CA PHE A 180 0.75 5.56 -5.72
C PHE A 180 1.59 5.56 -7.01
N ASP A 181 2.83 6.07 -7.01
CA ASP A 181 3.62 6.27 -8.24
C ASP A 181 3.85 4.97 -9.04
N ASP A 182 3.93 3.81 -8.36
CA ASP A 182 4.12 2.50 -8.98
C ASP A 182 2.85 1.98 -9.70
N LEU A 183 1.66 2.49 -9.37
CA LEU A 183 0.37 2.04 -9.88
C LEU A 183 0.04 2.60 -11.27
N THR A 184 0.99 2.48 -12.20
CA THR A 184 0.94 3.14 -13.51
C THR A 184 -0.21 2.71 -14.43
N ALA A 185 -0.88 1.58 -14.15
CA ALA A 185 -2.05 1.08 -14.89
C ALA A 185 -3.40 1.39 -14.20
N LEU A 186 -3.40 2.15 -13.10
CA LEU A 186 -4.60 2.38 -12.29
C LEU A 186 -5.65 3.16 -13.06
N VAL A 187 -6.89 2.67 -13.01
CA VAL A 187 -8.08 3.20 -13.69
C VAL A 187 -9.11 3.68 -12.67
N GLU A 188 -9.27 2.93 -11.58
CA GLU A 188 -10.24 3.19 -10.52
C GLU A 188 -9.55 3.19 -9.15
N LEU A 189 -9.76 4.26 -8.39
CA LEU A 189 -9.28 4.40 -7.01
C LEU A 189 -10.43 4.81 -6.09
N ASN A 190 -10.67 4.02 -5.04
CA ASN A 190 -11.66 4.35 -4.02
C ASN A 190 -11.01 4.53 -2.65
N LEU A 191 -11.04 5.78 -2.18
CA LEU A 191 -10.57 6.20 -0.86
C LEU A 191 -11.72 6.79 -0.02
N ALA A 192 -12.96 6.49 -0.38
CA ALA A 192 -14.13 7.03 0.29
C ALA A 192 -14.22 6.57 1.75
N HIS A 193 -14.92 7.36 2.58
CA HIS A 193 -15.17 7.04 3.99
C HIS A 193 -13.89 6.79 4.81
N ASN A 194 -12.86 7.58 4.56
CA ASN A 194 -11.65 7.64 5.37
C ASN A 194 -11.61 8.96 6.17
N ASN A 195 -10.46 9.26 6.78
CA ASN A 195 -10.24 10.45 7.59
C ASN A 195 -9.22 11.40 6.93
N LEU A 196 -9.21 11.47 5.59
CA LEU A 196 -8.30 12.32 4.82
C LEU A 196 -8.73 13.79 4.89
N SER A 197 -7.80 14.67 5.24
CA SER A 197 -8.00 16.12 5.19
C SER A 197 -7.39 16.77 3.95
N SER A 198 -6.31 16.22 3.41
CA SER A 198 -5.64 16.70 2.19
C SER A 198 -4.88 15.55 1.51
N LEU A 199 -4.33 15.81 0.32
CA LEU A 199 -3.52 14.87 -0.45
C LEU A 199 -2.22 15.56 -0.91
N PRO A 200 -1.07 14.84 -0.91
CA PRO A 200 0.18 15.38 -1.44
C PRO A 200 0.05 15.91 -2.87
N HIS A 201 0.73 17.02 -3.15
CA HIS A 201 0.77 17.65 -4.46
C HIS A 201 1.20 16.67 -5.56
N ASP A 202 0.51 16.70 -6.69
CA ASP A 202 0.74 15.83 -7.86
C ASP A 202 0.63 14.32 -7.59
N LEU A 203 -0.03 13.89 -6.51
CA LEU A 203 -0.18 12.46 -6.18
C LEU A 203 -0.75 11.62 -7.34
N PHE A 204 -1.61 12.22 -8.17
CA PHE A 204 -2.23 11.53 -9.32
C PHE A 204 -1.53 11.79 -10.66
N ALA A 205 -0.50 12.65 -10.71
CA ALA A 205 0.17 12.98 -11.96
C ALA A 205 0.80 11.76 -12.68
N PRO A 206 1.35 10.74 -11.99
CA PRO A 206 1.85 9.53 -12.65
C PRO A 206 0.74 8.60 -13.17
N LEU A 207 -0.49 8.73 -12.67
CA LEU A 207 -1.60 7.80 -12.88
C LEU A 207 -2.38 8.15 -14.16
N ARG A 208 -1.73 7.95 -15.32
CA ARG A 208 -2.23 8.44 -16.63
C ARG A 208 -3.56 7.85 -17.10
N TYR A 209 -4.00 6.73 -16.54
CA TYR A 209 -5.24 6.06 -16.91
C TYR A 209 -6.36 6.22 -15.88
N LEU A 210 -6.11 6.97 -14.80
CA LEU A 210 -7.07 7.15 -13.72
C LEU A 210 -8.22 8.03 -14.19
N VAL A 211 -9.43 7.46 -14.18
CA VAL A 211 -10.65 8.13 -14.67
C VAL A 211 -11.84 7.97 -13.73
N GLU A 212 -11.76 7.01 -12.79
CA GLU A 212 -12.77 6.80 -11.78
C GLU A 212 -12.15 6.95 -10.38
N LEU A 213 -12.69 7.89 -9.61
CA LEU A 213 -12.13 8.28 -8.33
C LEU A 213 -13.26 8.48 -7.32
N HIS A 214 -13.11 7.93 -6.12
CA HIS A 214 -14.08 8.08 -5.04
C HIS A 214 -13.39 8.67 -3.81
N LEU A 215 -13.68 9.94 -3.51
CA LEU A 215 -13.10 10.73 -2.40
C LEU A 215 -14.14 11.20 -1.39
N HIS A 216 -15.42 10.88 -1.62
CA HIS A 216 -16.51 11.32 -0.75
C HIS A 216 -16.40 10.78 0.68
N HIS A 217 -17.05 11.46 1.62
CA HIS A 217 -17.02 11.11 3.04
C HIS A 217 -15.61 11.11 3.64
N ASN A 218 -14.82 12.12 3.30
CA ASN A 218 -13.56 12.47 3.95
C ASN A 218 -13.63 13.92 4.46
N PRO A 219 -13.00 14.24 5.61
CA PRO A 219 -13.03 15.58 6.22
C PRO A 219 -12.07 16.57 5.52
N TRP A 220 -12.26 16.80 4.21
CA TRP A 220 -11.38 17.66 3.40
C TRP A 220 -11.24 19.08 3.96
N ASP A 221 -9.99 19.54 4.13
CA ASP A 221 -9.62 20.92 4.39
C ASP A 221 -9.32 21.63 3.07
N CYS A 222 -10.17 22.57 2.70
CA CYS A 222 -10.11 23.25 1.41
C CYS A 222 -9.34 24.55 1.53
N ASP A 223 -8.02 24.43 1.69
CA ASP A 223 -7.05 25.52 1.68
C ASP A 223 -6.26 25.57 0.36
N CYS A 224 -5.03 26.11 0.36
CA CYS A 224 -4.19 26.13 -0.83
C CYS A 224 -3.75 24.74 -1.30
N ASP A 225 -3.64 23.76 -0.41
CA ASP A 225 -3.16 22.42 -0.75
C ASP A 225 -4.21 21.61 -1.52
N ILE A 226 -5.50 21.96 -1.43
CA ILE A 226 -6.56 21.28 -2.20
C ILE A 226 -6.63 21.72 -3.68
N LEU A 227 -6.02 22.86 -4.03
CA LEU A 227 -6.24 23.50 -5.33
C LEU A 227 -5.77 22.64 -6.51
N TRP A 228 -4.65 21.95 -6.36
CA TRP A 228 -4.15 21.03 -7.40
C TRP A 228 -5.16 19.92 -7.67
N LEU A 229 -5.75 19.36 -6.61
CA LEU A 229 -6.75 18.30 -6.69
C LEU A 229 -8.02 18.83 -7.34
N SER A 230 -8.49 20.00 -6.91
CA SER A 230 -9.67 20.64 -7.50
C SER A 230 -9.53 20.88 -9.00
N TRP A 231 -8.36 21.37 -9.44
CA TRP A 231 -8.03 21.50 -10.85
C TRP A 231 -8.00 20.14 -11.56
N TRP A 232 -7.31 19.16 -10.98
CA TRP A 232 -7.19 17.82 -11.56
C TRP A 232 -8.56 17.16 -11.76
N LEU A 233 -9.45 17.27 -10.78
CA LEU A 233 -10.81 16.74 -10.88
C LEU A 233 -11.62 17.40 -12.01
N ARG A 234 -11.49 18.71 -12.24
CA ARG A 234 -12.19 19.40 -13.33
C ARG A 234 -11.70 18.96 -14.71
N GLU A 235 -10.40 18.69 -14.83
CA GLU A 235 -9.79 18.36 -16.11
C GLU A 235 -9.99 16.88 -16.49
N TYR A 236 -9.88 15.97 -15.52
CA TYR A 236 -9.78 14.53 -15.80
C TYR A 236 -11.03 13.72 -15.41
N ILE A 237 -11.90 14.24 -14.54
CA ILE A 237 -13.07 13.50 -14.06
C ILE A 237 -14.37 14.00 -14.73
N PRO A 238 -15.21 13.12 -15.29
CA PRO A 238 -16.46 13.52 -15.94
C PRO A 238 -17.43 14.23 -14.99
N THR A 239 -18.10 15.28 -15.48
CA THR A 239 -19.00 16.17 -14.71
C THR A 239 -20.24 15.49 -14.11
N ASN A 240 -20.60 14.30 -14.59
CA ASN A 240 -21.77 13.55 -14.09
C ASN A 240 -21.44 12.61 -12.92
N SER A 241 -20.20 12.64 -12.42
CA SER A 241 -19.76 11.76 -11.34
C SER A 241 -20.03 12.37 -9.95
N THR A 242 -20.56 11.57 -9.02
CA THR A 242 -20.72 11.95 -7.60
C THR A 242 -19.44 11.69 -6.79
N CYS A 243 -18.29 11.69 -7.47
CA CYS A 243 -16.99 11.18 -7.04
C CYS A 243 -16.42 11.81 -5.76
N CYS A 244 -16.54 13.13 -5.64
CA CYS A 244 -15.37 13.85 -5.16
C CYS A 244 -15.47 14.38 -3.72
N GLY A 245 -16.64 14.33 -3.10
CA GLY A 245 -16.83 14.82 -1.74
C GLY A 245 -16.95 16.35 -1.63
N ARG A 246 -16.95 16.84 -0.38
CA ARG A 246 -17.20 18.23 -0.03
C ARG A 246 -16.20 18.70 1.03
N CYS A 247 -15.89 19.98 1.01
CA CYS A 247 -15.08 20.64 2.02
C CYS A 247 -15.76 20.53 3.39
N HIS A 248 -14.97 20.19 4.41
CA HIS A 248 -15.38 20.20 5.82
C HIS A 248 -14.79 21.40 6.56
N ALA A 249 -13.57 21.78 6.19
CA ALA A 249 -12.88 22.98 6.63
C ALA A 249 -12.36 23.76 5.41
N PRO A 250 -12.00 25.04 5.57
CA PRO A 250 -12.38 25.93 6.67
C PRO A 250 -13.90 26.24 6.65
N LEU A 251 -14.42 26.90 7.71
CA LEU A 251 -15.86 27.12 7.88
C LEU A 251 -16.54 27.83 6.68
N HIS A 252 -15.83 28.75 6.02
CA HIS A 252 -16.36 29.49 4.86
C HIS A 252 -16.43 28.66 3.57
N MET A 253 -15.72 27.53 3.50
CA MET A 253 -15.78 26.57 2.38
C MET A 253 -16.66 25.36 2.68
N ARG A 254 -17.04 25.14 3.95
CA ARG A 254 -17.78 23.95 4.39
C ARG A 254 -19.03 23.70 3.54
N GLY A 255 -19.15 22.47 3.02
CA GLY A 255 -20.27 22.02 2.19
C GLY A 255 -20.10 22.25 0.68
N ARG A 256 -19.13 23.07 0.25
CA ARG A 256 -18.82 23.22 -1.18
C ARG A 256 -18.20 21.94 -1.74
N PHE A 257 -18.49 21.62 -2.99
CA PHE A 257 -17.87 20.46 -3.64
C PHE A 257 -16.41 20.74 -3.98
N LEU A 258 -15.53 19.73 -3.86
CA LEU A 258 -14.10 19.90 -4.18
C LEU A 258 -13.88 20.42 -5.60
N VAL A 259 -14.68 19.96 -6.57
CA VAL A 259 -14.60 20.35 -7.98
C VAL A 259 -14.93 21.82 -8.24
N GLU A 260 -15.66 22.46 -7.32
CA GLU A 260 -16.09 23.86 -7.41
C GLU A 260 -15.10 24.83 -6.72
N VAL A 261 -14.08 24.30 -6.03
CA VAL A 261 -13.09 25.13 -5.34
C VAL A 261 -12.20 25.82 -6.37
N ASP A 262 -12.22 27.15 -6.38
CA ASP A 262 -11.49 27.94 -7.37
C ASP A 262 -10.33 28.71 -6.71
N GLN A 263 -9.22 28.81 -7.44
CA GLN A 263 -8.00 29.49 -7.02
C GLN A 263 -8.24 30.98 -6.73
N THR A 264 -9.20 31.62 -7.39
CA THR A 264 -9.55 33.03 -7.18
C THR A 264 -9.96 33.36 -5.75
N SER A 265 -10.37 32.35 -4.97
CA SER A 265 -10.75 32.49 -3.57
C SER A 265 -9.57 32.45 -2.58
N PHE A 266 -8.35 32.21 -3.06
CA PHE A 266 -7.18 31.95 -2.22
C PHE A 266 -5.97 32.82 -2.58
N GLN A 267 -5.23 33.22 -1.55
CA GLN A 267 -3.90 33.83 -1.68
C GLN A 267 -2.86 32.82 -1.20
N CYS A 268 -2.24 32.11 -2.15
CA CYS A 268 -1.27 31.06 -1.85
C CYS A 268 0.18 31.55 -1.99
N SER A 269 1.10 30.85 -1.32
CA SER A 269 2.54 31.15 -1.34
C SER A 269 3.32 29.94 -1.86
N ALA A 270 4.43 30.22 -2.57
CA ALA A 270 5.39 29.20 -2.98
C ALA A 270 5.90 28.41 -1.74
N PRO A 271 6.32 27.15 -1.91
CA PRO A 271 6.60 26.28 -0.78
C PRO A 271 7.82 26.79 0.00
N PHE A 272 7.71 26.88 1.32
CA PHE A 272 8.80 27.35 2.16
C PHE A 272 9.66 26.17 2.65
N ILE A 273 10.95 26.17 2.34
CA ILE A 273 11.90 25.19 2.86
C ILE A 273 12.31 25.62 4.27
N MET A 274 11.77 24.96 5.29
CA MET A 274 11.98 25.32 6.69
C MET A 274 13.43 25.05 7.12
N ASP A 275 13.92 23.85 6.81
CA ASP A 275 15.28 23.42 7.08
C ASP A 275 15.94 23.12 5.74
N ALA A 276 16.66 24.11 5.20
CA ALA A 276 17.42 23.95 3.96
C ALA A 276 18.64 23.04 4.18
N PRO A 277 19.01 22.21 3.19
CA PRO A 277 20.17 21.36 3.31
C PRO A 277 21.44 22.21 3.44
N MET A 278 22.37 21.74 4.26
CA MET A 278 23.65 22.40 4.52
C MET A 278 24.81 21.53 4.00
N ASP A 279 25.90 22.18 3.63
CA ASP A 279 27.12 21.50 3.19
C ASP A 279 27.62 20.55 4.28
N LEU A 280 28.03 19.34 3.87
CA LEU A 280 28.42 18.28 4.78
C LEU A 280 29.74 17.65 4.37
N ASN A 281 30.71 17.67 5.27
CA ASN A 281 31.96 16.92 5.15
C ASN A 281 31.84 15.63 5.96
N ILE A 282 32.02 14.48 5.32
CA ILE A 282 31.85 13.19 5.98
C ILE A 282 32.87 12.15 5.50
N SER A 283 33.21 11.21 6.37
CA SER A 283 34.08 10.08 6.04
C SER A 283 33.29 8.99 5.29
N GLU A 284 33.94 8.34 4.32
CA GLU A 284 33.38 7.20 3.57
C GLU A 284 32.80 6.11 4.50
N GLY A 285 31.69 5.49 4.10
CA GLY A 285 31.03 4.41 4.82
C GLY A 285 30.09 4.83 5.94
N ARG A 286 30.04 6.12 6.31
CA ARG A 286 29.12 6.64 7.35
C ARG A 286 27.72 6.91 6.78
N VAL A 287 26.72 6.89 7.67
CA VAL A 287 25.36 7.38 7.39
C VAL A 287 25.39 8.90 7.26
N ALA A 288 24.67 9.45 6.29
CA ALA A 288 24.54 10.89 6.08
C ALA A 288 23.08 11.28 5.84
N GLU A 289 22.73 12.51 6.22
CA GLU A 289 21.42 13.10 5.95
C GLU A 289 21.56 14.53 5.44
N LEU A 290 20.87 14.85 4.35
CA LEU A 290 20.68 16.23 3.90
C LEU A 290 19.23 16.63 4.17
N LYS A 291 19.02 17.44 5.20
CA LYS A 291 17.68 17.89 5.62
C LYS A 291 17.03 18.75 4.55
N CYS A 292 15.75 18.52 4.29
CA CYS A 292 14.93 19.40 3.45
C CYS A 292 13.49 19.43 3.96
N ARG A 293 13.31 19.94 5.19
CA ARG A 293 12.00 19.94 5.84
C ARG A 293 11.09 20.97 5.19
N THR A 294 9.91 20.52 4.79
CA THR A 294 8.95 21.26 3.95
C THR A 294 7.52 21.04 4.46
N PRO A 295 6.54 21.85 4.00
CA PRO A 295 5.13 21.56 4.24
C PRO A 295 4.76 20.15 3.75
N SER A 296 4.02 19.40 4.55
CA SER A 296 3.74 17.97 4.33
C SER A 296 3.12 17.69 2.97
N MET A 297 2.19 18.54 2.51
CA MET A 297 1.47 18.35 1.25
C MET A 297 2.24 18.84 0.02
N SER A 298 3.38 19.51 0.17
CA SER A 298 4.23 19.87 -0.98
C SER A 298 4.94 18.63 -1.54
N SER A 299 5.12 18.58 -2.85
CA SER A 299 5.88 17.52 -3.51
C SER A 299 7.38 17.82 -3.40
N VAL A 300 8.18 16.80 -3.05
CA VAL A 300 9.62 16.89 -2.86
C VAL A 300 10.33 15.89 -3.75
N ARG A 301 11.32 16.37 -4.49
CA ARG A 301 12.25 15.55 -5.28
C ARG A 301 13.68 16.02 -5.07
N TRP A 302 14.63 15.09 -5.19
CA TRP A 302 16.05 15.39 -5.09
C TRP A 302 16.75 15.17 -6.42
N LEU A 303 17.49 16.17 -6.88
CA LEU A 303 18.41 16.06 -8.02
C LEU A 303 19.80 15.69 -7.48
N LEU A 304 20.31 14.56 -7.93
CA LEU A 304 21.64 14.06 -7.59
C LEU A 304 22.71 14.69 -8.52
N PRO A 305 24.01 14.67 -8.13
CA PRO A 305 25.10 15.19 -8.94
C PRO A 305 25.21 14.56 -10.34
N ASN A 306 24.75 13.31 -10.49
CA ASN A 306 24.74 12.57 -11.75
C ASN A 306 23.55 12.91 -12.66
N GLY A 307 22.63 13.78 -12.23
CA GLY A 307 21.42 14.15 -12.96
C GLY A 307 20.19 13.27 -12.67
N THR A 308 20.32 12.21 -11.88
CA THR A 308 19.19 11.37 -11.47
C THR A 308 18.28 12.12 -10.51
N VAL A 309 16.96 11.98 -10.70
CA VAL A 309 15.96 12.56 -9.79
C VAL A 309 15.37 11.43 -8.93
N LEU A 310 15.42 11.60 -7.61
CA LEU A 310 14.77 10.71 -6.65
C LEU A 310 13.54 11.35 -6.03
N SER A 311 12.54 10.54 -5.76
CA SER A 311 11.32 10.85 -5.00
C SER A 311 11.20 9.91 -3.79
N HIS A 312 10.18 10.09 -2.96
CA HIS A 312 9.95 9.22 -1.81
C HIS A 312 9.68 7.76 -2.21
N ALA A 313 9.11 7.52 -3.39
CA ALA A 313 8.86 6.18 -3.94
C ALA A 313 10.09 5.53 -4.59
N SER A 314 11.20 6.25 -4.77
CA SER A 314 12.34 5.73 -5.53
C SER A 314 13.05 4.59 -4.81
N SER A 315 13.13 3.42 -5.44
CA SER A 315 13.82 2.24 -4.92
C SER A 315 15.32 2.24 -5.24
N HIS A 316 16.08 3.17 -4.65
CA HIS A 316 17.54 3.18 -4.78
C HIS A 316 18.19 2.40 -3.62
N PRO A 317 19.20 1.55 -3.86
CA PRO A 317 19.73 0.60 -2.87
C PRO A 317 20.47 1.21 -1.66
N ARG A 318 20.63 2.52 -1.60
CA ARG A 318 21.47 3.20 -0.59
C ARG A 318 20.96 4.57 -0.18
N ILE A 319 20.45 5.32 -1.15
CA ILE A 319 19.99 6.69 -1.01
C ILE A 319 18.46 6.65 -1.05
N SER A 320 17.79 7.23 -0.07
CA SER A 320 16.33 7.29 -0.03
C SER A 320 15.86 8.70 0.34
N VAL A 321 14.73 9.12 -0.21
CA VAL A 321 14.06 10.36 0.23
C VAL A 321 13.05 9.96 1.30
N LEU A 322 13.11 10.58 2.47
CA LEU A 322 12.16 10.36 3.56
C LEU A 322 10.88 11.19 3.35
N ASN A 323 9.79 10.83 4.02
CA ASN A 323 8.51 11.54 3.87
C ASN A 323 8.57 13.00 4.33
N ASP A 324 9.47 13.37 5.25
CA ASP A 324 9.71 14.77 5.65
C ASP A 324 10.43 15.60 4.56
N GLY A 325 11.01 14.94 3.55
CA GLY A 325 11.77 15.51 2.44
C GLY A 325 13.28 15.34 2.56
N THR A 326 13.79 14.83 3.68
CA THR A 326 15.22 14.62 3.93
C THR A 326 15.79 13.53 3.00
N LEU A 327 16.97 13.76 2.42
CA LEU A 327 17.72 12.75 1.68
C LEU A 327 18.61 11.97 2.65
N ASN A 328 18.39 10.66 2.75
CA ASN A 328 19.12 9.76 3.64
C ASN A 328 20.05 8.85 2.84
N PHE A 329 21.28 8.70 3.33
CA PHE A 329 22.28 7.75 2.83
C PHE A 329 22.54 6.68 3.89
N SER A 330 22.23 5.42 3.59
CA SER A 330 22.59 4.28 4.46
C SER A 330 24.11 4.17 4.68
N HIS A 331 24.90 4.46 3.65
CA HIS A 331 26.35 4.63 3.72
C HIS A 331 26.80 5.43 2.50
N VAL A 332 27.68 6.42 2.72
CA VAL A 332 28.24 7.29 1.68
C VAL A 332 29.47 6.66 1.01
N LEU A 333 29.60 6.87 -0.30
CA LEU A 333 30.75 6.46 -1.12
C LEU A 333 31.50 7.70 -1.63
N LEU A 334 32.78 7.56 -1.98
CA LEU A 334 33.56 8.68 -2.56
C LEU A 334 32.89 9.29 -3.80
N THR A 335 32.21 8.46 -4.61
CA THR A 335 31.47 8.87 -5.81
C THR A 335 30.23 9.70 -5.51
N ASP A 336 29.75 9.73 -4.27
CA ASP A 336 28.59 10.52 -3.85
C ASP A 336 28.94 12.01 -3.68
N THR A 337 30.21 12.41 -3.83
CA THR A 337 30.64 13.80 -3.72
C THR A 337 30.03 14.66 -4.83
N GLY A 338 29.40 15.78 -4.46
CA GLY A 338 28.84 16.73 -5.42
C GLY A 338 27.72 17.59 -4.86
N VAL A 339 27.05 18.32 -5.75
CA VAL A 339 25.91 19.17 -5.42
C VAL A 339 24.61 18.37 -5.48
N TYR A 340 23.84 18.41 -4.40
CA TYR A 340 22.50 17.84 -4.31
C TYR A 340 21.50 18.97 -4.19
N THR A 341 20.43 18.94 -4.98
CA THR A 341 19.39 19.97 -4.97
C THR A 341 18.06 19.37 -4.55
N CYS A 342 17.52 19.85 -3.43
CA CYS A 342 16.14 19.61 -3.03
C CYS A 342 15.23 20.53 -3.85
N MET A 343 14.26 19.96 -4.55
CA MET A 343 13.28 20.64 -5.38
C MET A 343 11.90 20.43 -4.79
N VAL A 344 11.23 21.52 -4.43
CA VAL A 344 9.94 21.50 -3.73
C VAL A 344 8.91 22.24 -4.57
N THR A 345 7.74 21.65 -4.73
CA THR A 345 6.67 22.18 -5.59
C THR A 345 5.32 22.14 -4.91
N ASN A 346 4.54 23.19 -5.12
CA ASN A 346 3.12 23.26 -4.78
C ASN A 346 2.37 24.04 -5.89
N VAL A 347 1.07 24.25 -5.71
CA VAL A 347 0.23 24.95 -6.71
C VAL A 347 0.65 26.41 -6.96
N ALA A 348 1.34 27.05 -6.01
CA ALA A 348 1.74 28.44 -6.09
C ALA A 348 3.12 28.65 -6.73
N GLY A 349 3.94 27.59 -6.83
CA GLY A 349 5.24 27.67 -7.47
C GLY A 349 6.24 26.61 -7.00
N ASN A 350 7.52 26.92 -7.17
CA ASN A 350 8.63 26.05 -6.84
C ASN A 350 9.64 26.76 -5.93
N SER A 351 10.34 25.96 -5.13
CA SER A 351 11.46 26.40 -4.29
C SER A 351 12.54 25.34 -4.31
N ASN A 352 13.78 25.77 -4.51
CA ASN A 352 14.92 24.86 -4.57
C ASN A 352 15.98 25.29 -3.54
N ALA A 353 16.64 24.31 -2.91
CA ALA A 353 17.80 24.55 -2.06
C ALA A 353 18.84 23.47 -2.34
N SER A 354 20.11 23.87 -2.37
CA SER A 354 21.22 22.96 -2.69
C SER A 354 22.25 22.91 -1.58
N ALA A 355 22.90 21.76 -1.43
CA ALA A 355 24.05 21.57 -0.55
C ALA A 355 25.12 20.75 -1.26
N TYR A 356 26.38 20.99 -0.88
CA TYR A 356 27.52 20.22 -1.32
C TYR A 356 27.86 19.12 -0.31
N LEU A 357 27.81 17.86 -0.75
CA LEU A 357 28.29 16.72 0.02
C LEU A 357 29.74 16.43 -0.38
N ASN A 358 30.64 16.42 0.61
CA ASN A 358 32.06 16.13 0.41
C ASN A 358 32.44 14.87 1.20
N VAL A 359 32.75 13.79 0.47
CA VAL A 359 33.11 12.50 1.04
C VAL A 359 34.62 12.32 0.96
N SER A 360 35.26 12.01 2.09
CA SER A 360 36.71 11.81 2.17
C SER A 360 37.07 10.51 2.88
N THR A 361 38.27 10.00 2.61
CA THR A 361 38.83 8.83 3.32
C THR A 361 39.46 9.20 4.66
N ALA A 362 39.60 10.50 4.96
CA ALA A 362 40.13 10.95 6.22
C ALA A 362 39.11 10.71 7.34
N GLU A 363 39.57 10.20 8.48
CA GLU A 363 38.77 10.19 9.70
C GLU A 363 38.56 11.63 10.15
N LEU A 364 37.38 12.19 9.82
CA LEU A 364 36.99 13.49 10.31
C LEU A 364 36.66 13.33 11.79
N ASN A 365 37.42 14.04 12.64
CA ASN A 365 37.21 14.10 14.09
C ASN A 365 35.83 14.72 14.38
N THR A 366 34.79 13.89 14.45
CA THR A 366 33.44 14.28 14.83
C THR A 366 33.30 14.23 16.36
N SER A 367 34.12 15.00 17.08
CA SER A 367 34.01 15.14 18.54
C SER A 367 32.85 16.05 18.99
N ASN A 368 31.98 16.49 18.07
CA ASN A 368 30.82 17.34 18.37
C ASN A 368 29.45 16.75 17.96
N TYR A 369 29.38 15.48 17.52
CA TYR A 369 28.09 14.84 17.22
C TYR A 369 27.93 13.56 18.03
N SER A 370 27.28 13.69 19.18
CA SER A 370 26.80 12.55 19.98
C SER A 370 25.58 11.94 19.28
N PHE A 371 25.78 10.83 18.58
CA PHE A 371 24.68 9.96 18.14
C PHE A 371 24.45 8.91 19.24
N PHE A 372 23.33 8.97 19.93
CA PHE A 372 22.90 7.88 20.81
C PHE A 372 22.15 6.86 19.97
N THR A 373 22.66 5.63 19.92
CA THR A 373 21.88 4.46 19.47
C THR A 373 21.20 3.88 20.70
N THR A 374 19.89 4.05 20.83
CA THR A 374 19.10 3.29 21.81
C THR A 374 18.90 1.88 21.27
N VAL A 375 19.65 0.93 21.81
CA VAL A 375 19.36 -0.51 21.65
C VAL A 375 18.42 -0.90 22.78
N THR A 376 17.14 -1.13 22.46
CA THR A 376 16.21 -1.78 23.39
C THR A 376 16.52 -3.27 23.41
N VAL A 377 17.15 -3.74 24.48
CA VAL A 377 17.31 -5.17 24.76
C VAL A 377 16.17 -5.57 25.68
N GLU A 378 15.24 -6.39 25.19
CA GLU A 378 14.26 -7.04 26.06
C GLU A 378 14.96 -8.11 26.89
N THR A 379 15.15 -7.83 28.18
CA THR A 379 15.58 -8.84 29.15
C THR A 379 14.36 -9.57 29.67
N THR A 380 14.23 -10.86 29.35
CA THR A 380 13.33 -11.75 30.07
C THR A 380 13.89 -11.99 31.47
N GLU A 381 13.32 -11.32 32.47
CA GLU A 381 13.56 -11.68 33.87
C GLU A 381 12.94 -13.06 34.14
N ILE A 382 13.78 -14.04 34.43
CA ILE A 382 13.35 -15.30 35.02
C ILE A 382 13.18 -15.03 36.52
N SER A 383 11.93 -15.02 36.99
CA SER A 383 11.62 -14.96 38.42
C SER A 383 12.14 -16.23 39.13
N PRO A 384 12.87 -16.10 40.25
CA PRO A 384 13.10 -17.23 41.15
C PRO A 384 11.95 -17.40 42.15
N GLU A 385 11.69 -18.67 42.51
CA GLU A 385 10.74 -19.23 43.53
C GLU A 385 9.33 -19.50 42.96
N ASP A 386 8.75 -20.72 43.00
CA ASP A 386 8.89 -21.93 43.84
C ASP A 386 8.73 -23.25 43.04
#